data_AF-A0A5F9C8Q5-F1
#
_entry.id   AF-A0A5F9C8Q5-F1
#
_cell.length_a   1.000
_cell.length_b   1.000
_cell.length_c   1.000
_cell.angle_alpha   90.00
_cell.angle_beta   90.00
_cell.angle_gamma   90.00
#
_symmetry.space_group_name_H-M   'P 1'
#
loop_
_entity.id
_entity.type
_entity.pdbx_description
1 polymer ?
#
loop_
_entity_poly.entity_id
_entity_poly.type
_entity_poly.pdbx_seq_one_letter_code
_entity_poly.pdbx_strand_id
1 'polypeptide(L)' 'MDPFHACSSLKQLKTMYDEGQLTDIIVEVDHGKTFSCHRNVLAAISPYFRCVFILGFHLY' A
#
# COMPACT_ATOMS: atom_id res chain seq x y z
N MET A 1 -4.55 15.34 20.56
CA MET A 1 -4.53 14.28 19.53
C MET A 1 -5.97 13.80 19.39
N ASP A 2 -6.59 13.99 18.22
CA ASP A 2 -7.93 13.45 17.97
C ASP A 2 -7.84 11.90 17.90
N PRO A 3 -8.50 11.15 18.80
CA PRO A 3 -8.42 9.70 18.82
C PRO A 3 -8.96 9.05 17.54
N PHE A 4 -9.77 9.76 16.76
CA PHE A 4 -10.32 9.27 15.49
C PHE A 4 -9.47 9.61 14.27
N HIS A 5 -8.41 10.41 14.44
CA HIS A 5 -7.57 10.88 13.34
C HIS A 5 -7.06 9.72 12.47
N ALA A 6 -6.53 8.66 13.09
CA ALA A 6 -6.02 7.49 12.37
C ALA A 6 -7.12 6.79 11.53
N CYS A 7 -8.32 6.64 12.09
CA CYS A 7 -9.46 6.04 11.38
C CYS A 7 -9.89 6.91 10.19
N SER A 8 -9.97 8.23 10.39
CA SER A 8 -10.30 9.19 9.34
C SER A 8 -9.24 9.23 8.23
N SER A 9 -7.95 9.13 8.56
CA SER A 9 -6.87 9.03 7.57
C SER A 9 -6.95 7.73 6.77
N LEU A 10 -7.18 6.58 7.43
CA LEU A 10 -7.32 5.29 6.74
C LEU A 10 -8.53 5.27 5.79
N LYS A 11 -9.65 5.88 6.19
CA LYS A 11 -10.82 6.02 5.31
C LYS A 11 -10.50 6.85 4.06
N GLN A 12 -9.79 7.96 4.22
CA GLN A 12 -9.38 8.80 3.07
C GLN A 12 -8.40 8.08 2.15
N LEU A 13 -7.43 7.34 2.70
CA LEU A 13 -6.53 6.49 1.90
C LEU A 13 -7.29 5.43 1.11
N LYS A 14 -8.33 4.84 1.70
CA LYS A 14 -9.21 3.91 0.99
C LYS A 14 -9.99 4.59 -0.14
N THR A 15 -10.57 5.77 0.10
CA THR A 15 -11.24 6.55 -0.98
C THR A 15 -10.27 6.86 -2.13
N MET A 16 -9.06 7.33 -1.83
CA MET A 16 -8.04 7.56 -2.86
C MET A 16 -7.67 6.29 -3.61
N TYR A 17 -7.59 5.14 -2.92
CA TYR A 17 -7.35 3.84 -3.57
C TYR A 17 -8.47 3.49 -4.54
N ASP A 18 -9.72 3.65 -4.13
CA ASP A 18 -10.90 3.34 -4.96
C ASP A 18 -10.99 4.27 -6.20
N GLU A 19 -10.51 5.50 -6.08
CA GLU A 19 -10.39 6.47 -7.18
C GLU A 19 -9.11 6.31 -8.01
N GLY A 20 -8.23 5.36 -7.66
CA GLY A 20 -6.94 5.14 -8.33
C GLY A 20 -5.89 6.23 -8.07
N GLN A 21 -6.15 7.16 -7.15
CA GLN A 21 -5.28 8.29 -6.84
C GLN A 21 -4.08 7.86 -6.00
N LEU A 22 -2.93 8.43 -6.33
CA LEU A 22 -1.66 8.23 -5.62
C LEU A 22 -1.20 6.76 -5.55
N THR A 23 -1.78 5.87 -6.37
CA THR A 23 -1.33 4.48 -6.50
C THR A 23 -0.02 4.46 -7.29
N ASP A 24 1.09 4.39 -6.57
CA ASP A 24 2.45 4.61 -7.08
C ASP A 24 3.15 3.31 -7.53
N ILE A 25 2.52 2.16 -7.31
CA ILE A 25 3.03 0.84 -7.69
C ILE A 25 1.93 -0.02 -8.29
N ILE A 26 2.32 -0.94 -9.18
CA ILE A 26 1.49 -2.04 -9.67
C ILE A 26 2.10 -3.33 -9.14
N VAL A 27 1.31 -4.13 -8.45
CA VAL A 27 1.71 -5.44 -7.95
C VAL A 27 1.09 -6.49 -8.86
N GLU A 28 1.93 -7.31 -9.46
CA GLU A 28 1.52 -8.54 -10.13
C GLU A 28 1.49 -9.70 -9.14
N VAL A 29 0.43 -10.48 -9.18
CA VAL A 29 0.28 -11.74 -8.44
C VAL A 29 0.10 -12.89 -9.43
N ASP A 30 0.04 -14.12 -8.90
CA ASP A 30 -0.07 -15.32 -9.71
C ASP A 30 -1.12 -15.21 -10.83
N HIS A 31 -0.78 -15.82 -11.98
CA HIS A 31 -1.59 -15.84 -13.19
C HIS A 31 -1.77 -14.45 -13.84
N GLY A 32 -0.81 -13.54 -13.66
CA GLY A 32 -0.76 -12.25 -14.36
C GLY A 32 -1.81 -11.25 -13.88
N LYS A 33 -2.43 -11.50 -12.72
CA LYS A 33 -3.39 -10.55 -12.14
C LYS A 33 -2.62 -9.40 -11.51
N THR A 34 -2.99 -8.16 -11.86
CA THR A 34 -2.33 -6.97 -11.34
C THR A 34 -3.28 -6.10 -10.52
N PHE A 35 -2.73 -5.35 -9.56
CA PHE A 35 -3.46 -4.27 -8.90
C PHE A 35 -2.55 -3.06 -8.61
N SER A 36 -3.07 -1.87 -8.85
CA SER A 36 -2.40 -0.62 -8.47
C SER A 36 -2.69 -0.31 -7.00
N CYS A 37 -1.69 0.10 -6.23
CA CYS A 37 -1.86 0.39 -4.80
C CYS A 37 -0.85 1.41 -4.26
N HIS A 38 -1.03 1.83 -3.01
CA HIS A 38 -0.10 2.70 -2.32
C HIS A 38 1.03 1.89 -1.67
N ARG A 39 2.28 2.15 -2.08
CA ARG A 39 3.48 1.49 -1.54
C ARG A 39 3.61 1.65 -0.03
N ASN A 40 3.28 2.84 0.49
CA ASN A 40 3.38 3.15 1.91
C ASN A 40 2.37 2.36 2.77
N VAL A 41 1.14 2.16 2.29
CA VAL A 41 0.13 1.36 2.97
C VAL A 41 0.57 -0.10 3.03
N LEU A 42 1.06 -0.67 1.91
CA LEU A 42 1.57 -2.04 1.90
C LEU A 42 2.78 -2.22 2.84
N ALA A 43 3.76 -1.31 2.80
CA ALA A 43 4.91 -1.38 3.69
C ALA A 43 4.55 -1.21 5.18
N ALA A 44 3.48 -0.46 5.49
CA ALA A 44 3.01 -0.30 6.85
C ALA A 44 2.48 -1.62 7.43
N ILE A 45 1.68 -2.37 6.64
CA ILE A 45 0.95 -3.55 7.11
C ILE A 45 1.65 -4.89 6.86
N SER A 46 2.60 -4.95 5.93
CA SER A 46 3.25 -6.20 5.52
C SER A 46 4.77 -6.11 5.68
N PRO A 47 5.39 -6.97 6.51
CA PRO A 47 6.84 -7.06 6.63
C PRO A 47 7.52 -7.36 5.29
N TYR A 48 6.90 -8.18 4.44
CA TYR A 48 7.41 -8.48 3.10
C TYR A 48 7.54 -7.21 2.27
N PHE A 49 6.43 -6.47 2.11
CA PHE A 49 6.45 -5.23 1.33
C PHE A 49 7.32 -4.16 2.00
N ARG A 50 7.42 -4.14 3.32
CA ARG A 50 8.37 -3.26 4.02
C ARG A 50 9.82 -3.56 3.62
N CYS A 51 10.22 -4.84 3.62
CA CYS A 51 11.56 -5.24 3.23
C CYS A 51 11.84 -4.91 1.76
N VAL A 52 10.91 -5.22 0.86
CA VAL A 52 11.06 -4.97 -0.58
C VAL A 52 11.16 -3.48 -0.86
N PHE A 53 10.24 -2.69 -0.29
CA PHE A 53 10.13 -1.29 -0.62
C PHE A 53 11.13 -0.44 0.15
N ILE A 54 11.17 -0.54 1.47
CA ILE A 54 11.92 0.39 2.31
C ILE A 54 13.38 -0.05 2.47
N LEU A 55 13.62 -1.36 2.60
CA LEU A 55 14.94 -1.89 2.90
C LEU A 55 15.71 -2.36 1.64
N GLY A 56 15.05 -2.39 0.47
CA GLY A 56 15.68 -2.74 -0.80
C GLY A 56 15.96 -4.24 -0.98
N PHE A 57 15.34 -5.11 -0.19
CA PHE A 57 15.51 -6.57 -0.32
C PHE A 57 14.54 -7.15 -1.35
N HIS A 58 15.04 -7.64 -2.49
CA HIS A 58 14.26 -8.57 -3.32
C HIS A 58 14.45 -9.99 -2.75
N LEU A 59 13.34 -10.66 -2.41
CA LEU A 59 13.39 -12.11 -2.17
C LEU A 59 13.58 -12.77 -3.54
N TYR A 60 14.71 -13.46 -3.71
CA TYR A 60 15.09 -14.19 -4.92
C TYR A 60 14.30 -15.50 -5.05
#